data_AF-A0A7X8X6Y5-F1
#
_entry.id   AF-A0A7X8X6Y5-F1
#
_cell.length_a   1.000
_cell.length_b   1.000
_cell.length_c   1.000
_cell.angle_alpha   90.00
_cell.angle_beta   90.00
_cell.angle_gamma   90.00
#
_symmetry.space_group_name_H-M   'P 1'
#
loop_
_entity.id
_entity.type
_entity.pdbx_description
1 polymer ?
#
loop_
_entity_poly.entity_id
_entity_poly.type
_entity_poly.pdbx_seq_one_letter_code
_entity_poly.pdbx_strand_id
1 'polypeptide(L)'
;MTEESKNKLMANMADNLAMLRVRLGLTQNELAEKLGISRHTVMNIENGKRELTWNNFLVLMLLFTKNESTNRLLNVLEIYTDEFNDFIKNKEKLEQETLQDK
;
A
#
# COMPACT_ATOMS: atom_id res chain seq x y z
N MET A 1 -6.44 -12.87 -3.62
CA MET A 1 -6.44 -11.58 -4.32
C MET A 1 -5.98 -11.78 -5.75
N THR A 2 -6.76 -11.28 -6.72
CA THR A 2 -6.45 -11.39 -8.16
C THR A 2 -5.49 -10.28 -8.60
N GLU A 3 -4.93 -10.38 -9.81
CA GLU A 3 -4.12 -9.31 -10.39
C GLU A 3 -4.96 -8.05 -10.67
N GLU A 4 -6.24 -8.20 -11.02
CA GLU A 4 -7.17 -7.07 -11.17
C GLU A 4 -7.36 -6.33 -9.84
N SER A 5 -7.57 -7.05 -8.73
CA SER A 5 -7.65 -6.44 -7.39
C SER A 5 -6.36 -5.69 -7.05
N LYS A 6 -5.17 -6.29 -7.29
CA LYS A 6 -3.88 -5.61 -7.06
C LYS A 6 -3.77 -4.32 -7.87
N ASN A 7 -4.13 -4.36 -9.15
CA ASN A 7 -4.08 -3.20 -10.03
C ASN A 7 -5.01 -2.08 -9.56
N LYS A 8 -6.22 -2.42 -9.09
CA LYS A 8 -7.15 -1.46 -8.50
C LYS A 8 -6.55 -0.78 -7.26
N LEU A 9 -5.97 -1.54 -6.34
CA LEU A 9 -5.32 -0.98 -5.14
C LEU A 9 -4.13 -0.06 -5.49
N MET A 10 -3.31 -0.48 -6.46
CA MET A 10 -2.17 0.31 -6.93
C MET A 10 -2.61 1.62 -7.62
N ALA A 11 -3.68 1.58 -8.42
CA ALA A 11 -4.26 2.76 -9.05
C ALA A 11 -4.80 3.73 -7.99
N ASN A 12 -5.61 3.25 -7.04
CA ASN A 12 -6.13 4.06 -5.94
C ASN A 12 -5.00 4.72 -5.12
N MET A 13 -3.92 3.98 -4.86
CA MET A 13 -2.74 4.53 -4.19
C MET A 13 -2.04 5.62 -5.03
N ALA A 14 -1.84 5.38 -6.32
CA ALA A 14 -1.17 6.32 -7.22
C ALA A 14 -1.96 7.63 -7.37
N ASP A 15 -3.28 7.53 -7.59
CA ASP A 15 -4.19 8.67 -7.76
C ASP A 15 -4.22 9.58 -6.52
N ASN A 16 -3.98 9.01 -5.35
CA ASN A 16 -3.99 9.72 -4.07
C ASN A 16 -2.59 10.00 -3.51
N LEU A 17 -1.53 9.61 -4.23
CA LEU A 17 -0.16 9.60 -3.70
C LEU A 17 0.33 10.99 -3.30
N ALA A 18 0.09 11.99 -4.16
CA ALA A 18 0.51 13.37 -3.89
C ALA A 18 -0.16 13.93 -2.62
N MET A 19 -1.45 13.66 -2.43
CA MET A 19 -2.21 14.10 -1.27
C MET A 19 -1.73 13.42 0.01
N LEU A 20 -1.56 12.09 -0.01
CA LEU A 20 -1.04 11.32 1.13
C LEU A 20 0.38 11.76 1.49
N ARG A 21 1.24 11.99 0.50
CA ARG A 21 2.60 12.51 0.69
C ARG A 21 2.60 13.88 1.36
N VAL A 22 1.79 14.83 0.87
CA VAL A 22 1.71 16.18 1.44
C VAL A 22 1.15 16.16 2.86
N ARG A 23 0.22 15.26 3.18
CA ARG A 23 -0.25 15.07 4.57
C ARG A 23 0.84 14.58 5.53
N LEU A 24 1.83 13.85 5.04
CA LEU A 24 3.04 13.51 5.80
C LEU A 24 4.07 14.65 5.87
N GLY A 25 3.82 15.78 5.20
CA GLY A 25 4.77 16.89 5.10
C GLY A 25 5.98 16.58 4.22
N LEU A 26 5.91 15.57 3.36
CA LEU A 26 7.04 15.13 2.54
C LEU A 26 7.06 15.83 1.18
N THR A 27 8.27 16.16 0.72
CA THR A 27 8.56 16.50 -0.67
C THR A 27 8.60 15.23 -1.55
N GLN A 28 8.48 15.40 -2.87
CA GLN A 28 8.65 14.28 -3.82
C GLN A 28 10.03 13.61 -3.68
N ASN A 29 11.07 14.38 -3.30
CA ASN A 29 12.42 13.84 -3.14
C ASN A 29 12.52 12.96 -1.90
N GLU A 30 12.02 13.41 -0.75
CA GLU A 30 12.04 12.63 0.50
C GLU A 30 11.20 11.36 0.39
N LEU A 31 10.06 11.40 -0.34
CA LEU A 31 9.31 10.18 -0.62
C LEU A 31 10.13 9.24 -1.52
N ALA A 32 10.80 9.76 -2.53
CA ALA A 32 11.62 8.97 -3.45
C ALA A 32 12.78 8.25 -2.72
N GLU A 33 13.44 8.94 -1.79
CA GLU A 33 14.46 8.37 -0.90
C GLU A 33 13.92 7.22 -0.06
N LYS A 34 12.71 7.36 0.52
CA LYS A 34 12.05 6.29 1.29
C LYS A 34 11.70 5.08 0.43
N LEU A 35 11.34 5.30 -0.84
CA LEU A 35 10.99 4.24 -1.79
C LEU A 35 12.21 3.62 -2.48
N GLY A 36 13.40 4.23 -2.36
CA GLY A 36 14.59 3.79 -3.10
C GLY A 36 14.48 3.97 -4.62
N ILE A 37 13.74 4.99 -5.07
CA ILE A 37 13.54 5.31 -6.50
C ILE A 37 13.92 6.76 -6.79
N SER A 38 13.98 7.14 -8.07
CA SER A 38 14.24 8.53 -8.44
C SER A 38 13.06 9.45 -8.13
N ARG A 39 13.32 10.72 -7.80
CA ARG A 39 12.29 11.77 -7.68
C ARG A 39 11.41 11.87 -8.94
N HIS A 40 12.02 11.70 -10.13
CA HIS A 40 11.30 11.70 -11.40
C HIS A 40 10.30 10.55 -11.50
N THR A 41 10.62 9.38 -10.94
CA THR A 41 9.71 8.24 -10.84
C THR A 41 8.49 8.59 -9.99
N VAL A 42 8.68 9.17 -8.80
CA VAL A 42 7.58 9.62 -7.93
C VAL A 42 6.71 10.65 -8.66
N MET A 43 7.33 11.65 -9.27
CA MET A 43 6.63 12.67 -10.05
C MET A 43 5.78 12.06 -11.18
N ASN A 44 6.30 11.05 -11.91
CA ASN A 44 5.54 10.40 -12.97
C ASN A 44 4.39 9.54 -12.45
N ILE A 45 4.56 8.91 -11.28
CA ILE A 45 3.46 8.18 -10.63
C ILE A 45 2.35 9.16 -10.22
N GLU A 46 2.69 10.25 -9.55
CA GLU A 46 1.72 11.27 -9.10
C GLU A 46 0.98 11.97 -10.26
N ASN A 47 1.57 11.98 -11.46
CA ASN A 47 0.96 12.55 -12.65
C ASN A 47 0.25 11.50 -13.53
N GLY A 48 0.13 10.24 -13.07
CA GLY A 48 -0.47 9.15 -13.84
C GLY A 48 0.31 8.74 -15.10
N LYS A 49 1.55 9.22 -15.25
CA LYS A 49 2.43 8.91 -16.39
C LYS A 49 3.17 7.58 -16.23
N ARG A 50 3.18 7.03 -15.01
CA ARG A 50 3.84 5.77 -14.70
C ARG A 50 3.02 4.99 -13.68
N GLU A 51 2.79 3.72 -13.96
CA GLU A 51 2.12 2.82 -13.03
C GLU A 51 2.98 2.53 -11.79
N LEU A 52 2.30 2.39 -10.66
CA LEU A 52 2.91 1.98 -9.40
C LEU A 52 3.21 0.47 -9.45
N THR A 53 4.39 0.07 -8.96
CA THR A 53 4.73 -1.35 -8.84
C THR A 53 4.24 -1.92 -7.50
N TRP A 54 4.00 -3.22 -7.44
CA TRP A 54 3.54 -3.88 -6.21
C TRP A 54 4.51 -3.68 -5.02
N ASN A 55 5.81 -3.74 -5.27
CA ASN A 55 6.81 -3.51 -4.22
C ASN A 55 6.73 -2.08 -3.66
N ASN A 56 6.60 -1.07 -4.53
CA ASN A 56 6.47 0.31 -4.08
C ASN A 56 5.13 0.52 -3.35
N PHE A 57 4.05 -0.12 -3.81
CA PHE A 57 2.77 -0.13 -3.11
C PHE A 57 2.90 -0.64 -1.68
N LEU A 58 3.60 -1.76 -1.45
CA LEU A 58 3.80 -2.31 -0.10
C LEU A 58 4.65 -1.40 0.80
N VAL A 59 5.68 -0.74 0.25
CA VAL A 59 6.47 0.23 1.02
C VAL A 59 5.63 1.46 1.37
N LEU A 60 4.83 1.97 0.43
CA LEU A 60 3.87 3.05 0.68
C LEU A 60 2.82 2.65 1.73
N MET A 61 2.32 1.42 1.66
CA MET A 61 1.39 0.86 2.63
C MET A 61 1.99 0.90 4.04
N LEU A 62 3.22 0.41 4.20
CA LEU A 62 3.93 0.48 5.48
C LEU A 62 4.12 1.93 5.94
N LEU A 63 4.53 2.83 5.05
CA LEU A 63 4.78 4.22 5.38
C LEU A 63 3.51 4.94 5.88
N PHE A 64 2.41 4.82 5.14
CA PHE A 64 1.16 5.53 5.43
C PHE A 64 0.37 4.92 6.59
N THR A 65 0.50 3.62 6.85
CA THR A 65 -0.13 3.00 8.05
C THR A 65 0.53 3.43 9.35
N LYS A 66 1.81 3.87 9.32
CA LYS A 66 2.55 4.34 10.52
C LYS A 66 2.24 5.77 10.93
N ASN A 67 1.46 6.52 10.14
CA ASN A 67 1.00 7.84 10.51
C ASN A 67 -0.53 7.84 10.64
N GLU A 68 -1.03 8.33 11.76
CA GLU A 68 -2.45 8.25 12.11
C GLU A 68 -3.36 8.98 11.10
N SER A 69 -2.90 10.11 10.54
CA SER A 69 -3.69 10.91 9.61
C SER A 69 -3.85 10.25 8.24
N THR A 70 -2.80 9.61 7.73
CA THR A 70 -2.85 8.89 6.45
C THR A 70 -3.48 7.52 6.62
N ASN A 71 -3.25 6.84 7.75
CA ASN A 71 -3.79 5.50 8.00
C ASN A 71 -5.31 5.45 7.90
N ARG A 72 -6.01 6.45 8.47
CA ARG A 72 -7.48 6.54 8.38
C ARG A 72 -7.96 6.71 6.94
N LEU A 73 -7.20 7.41 6.10
CA LEU A 73 -7.56 7.66 4.70
C LEU A 73 -7.41 6.42 3.83
N LEU A 74 -6.51 5.49 4.15
CA LEU A 74 -6.30 4.30 3.33
C LEU A 74 -7.57 3.45 3.17
N ASN A 75 -8.38 3.34 4.23
CA ASN A 75 -9.67 2.64 4.16
C ASN A 75 -10.70 3.43 3.32
N VAL A 76 -10.77 4.75 3.51
CA VAL A 76 -11.70 5.64 2.78
C VAL A 76 -11.42 5.66 1.29
N LEU A 77 -10.14 5.58 0.91
CA LEU A 77 -9.68 5.59 -0.48
C LEU A 77 -9.68 4.20 -1.14
N GLU A 78 -10.23 3.19 -0.47
CA GLU A 78 -10.21 1.80 -0.95
C GLU A 78 -8.79 1.30 -1.29
N ILE A 79 -7.79 1.73 -0.51
CA ILE A 79 -6.39 1.31 -0.63
C ILE A 79 -6.08 0.17 0.35
N TYR A 80 -6.60 0.26 1.57
CA TYR A 80 -6.56 -0.82 2.56
C TYR A 80 -7.96 -1.42 2.65
N THR A 81 -8.12 -2.64 2.13
CA THR A 81 -9.41 -3.33 2.04
C THR A 81 -9.38 -4.62 2.86
N ASP A 82 -10.56 -5.16 3.18
CA ASP A 82 -10.65 -6.48 3.84
C ASP A 82 -10.01 -7.58 2.99
N GLU A 83 -10.20 -7.54 1.66
CA GLU A 83 -9.52 -8.47 0.75
C GLU A 83 -7.99 -8.38 0.87
N PHE A 84 -7.44 -7.17 0.92
CA PHE A 84 -6.01 -6.95 1.10
C PHE A 84 -5.53 -7.44 2.47
N ASN A 85 -6.28 -7.11 3.53
CA ASN A 85 -5.98 -7.54 4.90
C ASN A 85 -5.93 -9.06 5.00
N ASP A 86 -6.93 -9.76 4.46
CA ASP A 86 -7.00 -11.21 4.46
C ASP A 86 -5.92 -11.84 3.57
N PHE A 87 -5.51 -11.16 2.51
CA PHE A 87 -4.37 -11.57 1.68
C PHE A 87 -3.03 -11.51 2.42
N ILE A 88 -2.81 -10.50 3.28
CA ILE A 88 -1.55 -10.34 4.02
C ILE A 88 -1.53 -11.02 5.39
N LYS A 89 -2.69 -11.38 5.95
CA LYS A 89 -2.77 -12.18 7.17
C LYS A 89 -2.13 -13.55 6.92
N ASN A 90 -1.20 -13.93 7.78
CA ASN A 90 -0.76 -15.31 7.83
C ASN A 90 -1.95 -16.18 8.27
N LYS A 91 -2.20 -17.29 7.56
CA LYS A 91 -3.01 -18.36 8.12
C LYS A 91 -2.24 -18.91 9.32
N GLU A 92 -2.62 -18.53 10.53
CA GLU A 92 -2.22 -19.31 11.69
C GLU A 92 -2.65 -20.76 11.42
N LYS A 93 -1.69 -21.68 11.52
CA LYS A 93 -1.90 -23.11 11.29
C LYS A 93 -3.07 -23.59 12.14
N LEU A 94 -4.19 -23.93 11.51
CA LEU A 94 -5.25 -24.79 12.05
C LEU A 94 -4.78 -26.26 12.23
N GLU A 95 -3.48 -26.51 12.46
CA GLU A 95 -2.92 -27.86 12.60
C GLU A 95 -2.85 -28.36 14.05
N GLN A 96 -3.31 -27.59 15.04
CA GLN A 96 -3.31 -28.06 16.44
C GLN A 96 -4.63 -28.73 16.87
N GLU A 97 -5.71 -28.67 16.07
CA GLU A 97 -6.99 -29.30 16.43
C GLU A 97 -7.19 -30.71 15.83
N THR A 98 -6.36 -31.17 14.89
CA THR A 98 -6.50 -32.51 14.26
C THR A 98 -5.66 -33.62 14.90
N LEU A 99 -4.93 -33.33 15.99
CA LEU A 99 -4.10 -34.30 16.72
C LEU A 99 -4.63 -34.64 18.13
N GLN A 100 -5.76 -34.08 18.56
CA GLN A 100 -6.42 -34.44 19.84
C GLN A 100 -7.59 -35.41 19.68
N ASP A 101 -7.99 -35.75 18.44
CA ASP A 101 -9.05 -36.73 18.14
C ASP A 101 -8.52 -38.07 17.59
N LYS A 102 -7.25 -38.42 17.85
CA LYS A 102 -6.69 -39.76 17.65
C LYS A 102 -6.22 -40.35 18.97
#